data_AF-A0A2A4LID3-F1
#
_entry.id   AF-A0A2A4LID3-F1
#
_cell.length_a   1.000
_cell.length_b   1.000
_cell.length_c   1.000
_cell.angle_alpha   90.00
_cell.angle_beta   90.00
_cell.angle_gamma   90.00
#
_symmetry.space_group_name_H-M   'P 1'
#
loop_
_entity.id
_entity.type
_entity.pdbx_description
1 polymer ?
#
loop_
_entity_poly.entity_id
_entity_poly.type
_entity_poly.pdbx_seq_one_letter_code
_entity_poly.pdbx_strand_id
1 'polypeptide(L)'
;MLFYRIKKTLRSGLIASLLVSLCFYFGFHLFDGERGLISFWKLYDNQVELHRELVRLQNVRKDMQKTVLKLTSNAVDGDYLDELVRSRLGLVKDNDLIILRPKAD
;
A
#
# COMPACT_ATOMS: atom_id res chain seq x y z
N MET A 1 54.02 45.40 -17.15
CA MET A 1 52.56 45.13 -17.20
C MET A 1 52.17 43.84 -17.95
N LEU A 2 52.87 43.40 -19.00
CA LEU A 2 52.48 42.22 -19.80
C LEU A 2 52.46 40.89 -19.00
N PHE A 3 53.47 40.63 -18.17
CA PHE A 3 53.57 39.40 -17.36
C PHE A 3 52.46 39.25 -16.31
N TYR A 4 51.93 40.37 -15.80
CA TYR A 4 50.81 40.36 -14.85
C TYR A 4 49.50 39.93 -15.52
N ARG A 5 49.27 40.36 -16.77
CA ARG A 5 48.10 39.95 -17.56
C ARG A 5 48.14 38.46 -17.88
N ILE A 6 49.30 37.93 -18.30
CA ILE A 6 49.48 36.50 -18.64
C ILE A 6 49.28 35.61 -17.40
N LYS A 7 49.87 35.93 -16.25
CA LYS A 7 49.65 35.18 -15.00
C LYS A 7 48.18 35.22 -14.54
N LYS A 8 47.47 36.33 -14.79
CA LYS A 8 46.04 36.49 -14.44
C LYS A 8 45.12 35.64 -15.32
N THR A 9 45.33 35.63 -16.63
CA THR A 9 44.56 34.77 -17.55
C THR A 9 44.88 33.30 -17.37
N LEU A 10 46.13 32.94 -17.05
CA LEU A 10 46.52 31.56 -16.77
C LEU A 10 45.87 31.03 -15.48
N ARG A 11 45.85 31.82 -14.40
CA ARG A 11 45.11 31.47 -13.16
C ARG A 11 43.61 31.37 -13.41
N SER A 12 43.04 32.28 -14.21
CA SER A 12 41.62 32.26 -14.57
C SER A 12 41.23 30.98 -15.34
N GLY A 13 42.03 30.58 -16.33
CA GLY A 13 41.80 29.36 -17.09
C GLY A 13 41.91 28.09 -16.25
N LEU A 14 42.88 28.04 -15.33
CA LEU A 14 43.02 26.94 -14.38
C LEU A 14 41.83 26.85 -13.42
N ILE A 15 41.36 27.99 -12.88
CA ILE A 15 40.18 28.02 -12.01
C ILE A 15 38.94 27.55 -12.79
N ALA A 16 38.75 28.02 -14.03
CA ALA A 16 37.62 27.61 -14.87
C ALA A 16 37.66 26.09 -15.15
N SER A 17 38.82 25.54 -15.50
CA SER A 17 38.99 24.10 -15.72
C SER A 17 38.71 23.28 -14.46
N LEU A 18 39.17 23.75 -13.30
CA LEU A 18 38.95 23.10 -12.02
C LEU A 18 37.45 23.10 -11.64
N LEU A 19 36.75 24.22 -11.86
CA LEU A 19 35.30 24.32 -11.67
C LEU A 19 34.52 23.40 -12.60
N VAL A 20 34.90 23.32 -13.89
CA VAL A 20 34.27 22.40 -14.84
C VAL A 20 34.48 20.95 -14.40
N SER A 21 35.69 20.58 -14.03
CA SER A 21 36.01 19.23 -13.54
C SER A 21 35.21 18.88 -12.28
N LEU A 22 35.07 19.84 -11.37
CA LEU A 22 34.27 19.70 -10.16
C LEU A 22 32.78 19.52 -10.46
N CYS A 23 32.23 20.27 -11.42
CA CYS A 23 30.86 20.09 -11.90
C CYS A 23 30.65 18.70 -12.53
N PHE A 24 31.61 18.19 -13.30
CA PHE A 24 31.53 16.83 -13.84
C PHE A 24 31.59 15.77 -12.75
N TYR A 25 32.50 15.92 -11.79
CA TYR A 25 32.64 15.00 -10.67
C TYR A 25 31.36 14.92 -9.85
N PHE A 26 30.83 16.06 -9.40
CA PHE A 26 29.58 16.09 -8.65
C PHE A 26 28.37 15.68 -9.51
N GLY A 27 28.33 16.08 -10.77
CA GLY A 27 27.28 15.70 -11.71
C GLY A 27 27.22 14.18 -11.92
N PHE A 28 28.36 13.53 -12.16
CA PHE A 28 28.46 12.08 -12.29
C PHE A 28 28.04 11.36 -10.99
N HIS A 29 28.58 11.80 -9.85
CA HIS A 29 28.23 11.21 -8.55
C HIS A 29 26.78 11.47 -8.12
N LEU A 30 26.10 12.47 -8.67
CA LEU A 30 24.67 12.70 -8.44
C LEU A 30 23.79 11.56 -8.98
N PHE A 31 24.27 10.85 -10.01
CA PHE A 31 23.55 9.71 -10.59
C PHE A 31 23.88 8.38 -9.89
N ASP A 32 25.11 8.21 -9.40
CA ASP A 32 25.64 6.93 -8.89
C ASP A 32 25.42 6.70 -7.38
N GLY A 33 24.81 7.66 -6.67
CA GLY A 33 24.55 7.54 -5.23
C GLY A 33 23.27 6.78 -4.88
N GLU A 34 23.24 6.15 -3.70
CA GLU A 34 22.01 5.60 -3.09
C GLU A 34 20.90 6.64 -2.96
N ARG A 35 21.25 7.93 -2.83
CA ARG A 35 20.33 9.08 -2.82
C ARG A 35 20.34 9.86 -4.15
N GLY A 36 20.86 9.27 -5.20
CA GLY A 36 20.91 9.88 -6.52
C GLY A 36 19.52 10.09 -7.09
N LEU A 37 19.42 10.92 -8.13
CA LEU A 37 18.14 11.26 -8.77
C LEU A 37 17.36 10.00 -9.17
N ILE A 38 18.03 9.01 -9.75
CA ILE A 38 17.42 7.77 -10.23
C ILE A 38 16.81 6.98 -9.07
N SER A 39 17.51 6.87 -7.95
CA SER A 39 17.04 6.19 -6.74
C SER A 39 15.84 6.90 -6.12
N PHE A 40 15.81 8.24 -6.18
CA PHE A 40 14.66 9.03 -5.76
C PHE A 40 13.40 8.71 -6.59
N TRP A 41 13.52 8.67 -7.93
CA TRP A 41 12.39 8.30 -8.79
C TRP A 41 11.90 6.87 -8.52
N LYS A 42 12.82 5.90 -8.39
CA LYS A 42 12.46 4.51 -8.04
C LYS A 42 11.75 4.42 -6.68
N LEU A 43 12.24 5.16 -5.68
CA LEU A 43 11.62 5.17 -4.35
C LEU A 43 10.21 5.78 -4.42
N TYR A 44 10.02 6.83 -5.19
CA TYR A 44 8.72 7.46 -5.41
C TYR A 44 7.74 6.48 -6.08
N ASP A 45 8.17 5.81 -7.15
CA ASP A 45 7.34 4.81 -7.84
C ASP A 45 6.95 3.66 -6.90
N ASN A 46 7.91 3.13 -6.13
CA ASN A 46 7.66 2.09 -5.13
C ASN A 46 6.67 2.56 -4.05
N GLN A 47 6.79 3.81 -3.60
CA GLN A 47 5.84 4.37 -2.62
C GLN A 47 4.42 4.41 -3.19
N VAL A 48 4.26 4.84 -4.45
CA VAL A 48 2.95 4.90 -5.12
C VAL A 48 2.35 3.50 -5.28
N GLU A 49 3.15 2.53 -5.70
CA GLU A 49 2.71 1.14 -5.85
C GLU A 49 2.28 0.53 -4.51
N LEU A 50 3.11 0.68 -3.48
CA LEU A 50 2.82 0.14 -2.15
C LEU A 50 1.58 0.80 -1.52
N HIS A 51 1.39 2.11 -1.76
CA HIS A 51 0.18 2.81 -1.32
C HIS A 51 -1.07 2.28 -2.03
N ARG A 52 -0.99 1.99 -3.33
CA ARG A 52 -2.10 1.39 -4.09
C ARG A 52 -2.45 0.00 -3.55
N GLU A 53 -1.44 -0.81 -3.26
CA GLU A 53 -1.63 -2.14 -2.67
C GLU A 53 -2.25 -2.05 -1.28
N LEU A 54 -1.78 -1.12 -0.44
CA LEU A 54 -2.34 -0.85 0.88
C LEU A 54 -3.83 -0.52 0.79
N VAL A 55 -4.23 0.40 -0.10
CA VAL A 55 -5.64 0.77 -0.30
C VAL A 55 -6.47 -0.44 -0.76
N ARG A 56 -5.93 -1.25 -1.68
CA ARG A 56 -6.59 -2.49 -2.14
C ARG A 56 -6.82 -3.45 -0.98
N LEU A 57 -5.78 -3.73 -0.17
CA LEU A 57 -5.87 -4.63 0.96
C LEU A 57 -6.81 -4.11 2.05
N GLN A 58 -6.82 -2.79 2.29
CA GLN A 58 -7.77 -2.18 3.22
C GLN A 58 -9.21 -2.36 2.78
N ASN A 59 -9.50 -2.25 1.49
CA ASN A 59 -10.84 -2.50 0.95
C ASN A 59 -11.25 -3.97 1.11
N VAL A 60 -10.35 -4.90 0.75
CA VAL A 60 -10.57 -6.35 0.95
C VAL A 60 -10.85 -6.64 2.43
N ARG A 61 -10.04 -6.10 3.33
CA ARG A 61 -10.23 -6.24 4.78
C ARG A 61 -11.58 -5.69 5.21
N LYS A 62 -11.97 -4.51 4.73
CA LYS A 62 -13.25 -3.87 5.08
C LYS A 62 -14.43 -4.72 4.62
N ASP A 63 -14.37 -5.32 3.44
CA ASP A 63 -15.44 -6.18 2.93
C ASP A 63 -15.52 -7.51 3.69
N MET A 64 -14.38 -8.12 4.01
CA MET A 64 -14.33 -9.28 4.90
C MET A 64 -14.87 -8.93 6.29
N GLN A 65 -14.52 -7.76 6.83
CA GLN A 65 -15.03 -7.28 8.11
C GLN A 65 -16.54 -7.09 8.10
N LYS A 66 -17.15 -6.63 7.00
CA LYS A 66 -18.62 -6.58 6.90
C LYS A 66 -19.24 -7.98 6.98
N THR A 67 -18.64 -8.96 6.30
CA THR A 67 -19.11 -10.36 6.34
C THR A 67 -18.97 -10.94 7.73
N VAL A 68 -17.81 -10.76 8.37
CA VAL A 68 -17.59 -11.18 9.75
C VAL A 68 -18.57 -10.46 10.69
N LEU A 69 -18.79 -9.15 10.54
CA LEU A 69 -19.74 -8.42 11.38
C LEU A 69 -21.18 -8.95 11.20
N LYS A 70 -21.58 -9.38 9.99
CA LYS A 70 -22.88 -10.06 9.81
C LYS A 70 -22.95 -11.41 10.54
N LEU A 71 -21.81 -12.09 10.69
CA LEU A 71 -21.71 -13.39 11.38
C LEU A 71 -21.44 -13.27 12.88
N THR A 72 -20.94 -12.11 13.34
CA THR A 72 -20.36 -11.91 14.67
C THR A 72 -20.97 -10.72 15.42
N SER A 73 -21.86 -9.93 14.79
CA SER A 73 -22.54 -8.84 15.47
C SER A 73 -23.24 -9.37 16.72
N ASN A 74 -23.03 -8.66 17.82
CA ASN A 74 -23.54 -8.89 19.18
C ASN A 74 -25.07 -8.79 19.32
N ALA A 75 -25.80 -9.16 18.29
CA ALA A 75 -27.08 -9.84 18.36
C ALA A 75 -27.08 -10.70 17.11
N VAL A 76 -26.61 -11.95 17.21
CA VAL A 76 -27.10 -12.92 16.24
C VAL A 76 -28.61 -12.87 16.43
N ASP A 77 -29.33 -12.47 15.38
CA ASP A 77 -30.77 -12.37 15.43
C ASP A 77 -31.30 -13.67 16.03
N GLY A 78 -31.98 -13.57 17.18
CA GLY A 78 -32.44 -14.73 17.94
C GLY A 78 -33.28 -15.64 17.04
N ASP A 79 -34.00 -15.04 16.10
CA ASP A 79 -34.82 -15.74 15.13
C ASP A 79 -33.98 -16.50 14.10
N TYR A 80 -32.83 -15.94 13.66
CA TYR A 80 -31.92 -16.63 12.75
C TYR A 80 -31.23 -17.83 13.42
N LEU A 81 -30.89 -17.73 14.71
CA LEU A 81 -30.39 -18.88 15.47
C LEU A 81 -31.49 -19.94 15.68
N ASP A 82 -32.71 -19.52 16.01
CA ASP A 82 -33.83 -20.44 16.21
C ASP A 82 -34.15 -21.20 14.90
N GLU A 83 -34.08 -20.52 13.76
CA GLU A 83 -34.23 -21.12 12.43
C GLU A 83 -33.06 -22.06 12.08
N LEU A 84 -31.82 -21.67 12.35
CA LEU A 84 -30.66 -22.53 12.08
C LEU A 84 -30.65 -23.79 12.95
N VAL A 85 -30.99 -23.66 14.23
CA VAL A 85 -31.11 -24.78 15.17
C VAL A 85 -32.26 -25.72 14.75
N ARG A 86 -33.43 -25.19 14.40
CA ARG A 86 -34.55 -26.01 13.91
C ARG A 86 -34.22 -26.72 12.58
N SER A 87 -33.63 -26.01 11.63
CA SER A 87 -33.35 -26.56 10.30
C SER A 87 -32.18 -27.56 10.28
N ARG A 88 -31.15 -27.36 11.11
CA ARG A 88 -29.94 -28.20 11.11
C ARG A 88 -29.97 -29.29 12.17
N LEU A 89 -30.50 -29.00 13.35
CA LEU A 89 -30.46 -29.90 14.51
C LEU A 89 -31.83 -30.51 14.81
N GLY A 90 -32.90 -30.03 14.17
CA GLY A 90 -34.26 -30.51 14.42
C GLY A 90 -34.75 -30.21 15.85
N LEU A 91 -34.11 -29.27 16.56
CA LEU A 91 -34.45 -28.94 17.93
C LEU A 91 -35.79 -28.17 17.95
N VAL A 92 -36.72 -28.61 18.78
CA VAL A 92 -38.03 -27.98 18.99
C VAL A 92 -38.24 -27.71 20.49
N LYS A 93 -38.92 -26.63 20.83
CA LYS A 93 -39.26 -26.27 22.21
C LYS A 93 -40.48 -27.07 22.67
N ASP A 94 -40.64 -27.24 23.97
CA ASP A 94 -41.72 -28.06 24.57
C ASP A 94 -43.14 -27.63 24.15
N ASN A 95 -43.31 -26.36 23.73
CA ASN A 95 -44.58 -25.79 23.28
C ASN A 95 -44.70 -25.63 21.75
N ASP A 96 -43.79 -26.21 20.96
CA ASP A 96 -43.84 -26.11 19.49
C ASP A 96 -44.85 -27.10 18.88
N LEU A 97 -45.67 -26.64 17.93
CA LEU A 97 -46.60 -27.49 17.16
C LEU A 97 -45.87 -28.10 15.95
N ILE A 98 -45.74 -29.43 15.93
CA ILE A 98 -45.14 -30.15 14.80
C ILE A 98 -46.23 -30.52 13.79
N ILE A 99 -46.15 -29.98 12.57
CA ILE A 99 -47.04 -30.34 11.46
C ILE A 99 -46.30 -31.30 10.53
N LEU A 100 -46.64 -32.59 10.60
CA LEU A 100 -46.15 -33.59 9.66
C LEU A 100 -46.95 -33.48 8.36
N ARG A 101 -46.28 -33.11 7.26
CA ARG A 101 -46.90 -33.09 5.93
C ARG A 101 -46.80 -34.49 5.32
N PRO A 102 -47.87 -35.03 4.70
CA PRO A 102 -47.77 -36.25 3.93
C PRO A 102 -46.77 -36.05 2.79
N LYS A 103 -45.97 -37.08 2.53
CA LYS A 103 -45.03 -37.09 1.40
C LYS A 103 -45.88 -36.96 0.14
N ALA A 104 -45.68 -35.88 -0.62
CA ALA A 104 -46.23 -35.79 -1.96
C ALA A 104 -45.47 -36.82 -2.81
N ASP A 105 -46.21 -37.82 -3.28
CA ASP A 105 -45.72 -38.84 -4.21
C ASP A 105 -45.42 -38.23 -5.60
#